data_AF-A0A2D7II28-F1
#
_entry.id   AF-A0A2D7II28-F1
#
_cell.length_a   1.000
_cell.length_b   1.000
_cell.length_c   1.000
_cell.angle_alpha   90.00
_cell.angle_beta   90.00
_cell.angle_gamma   90.00
#
_symmetry.space_group_name_H-M   'P 1'
#
loop_
_entity.id
_entity.type
_entity.pdbx_description
1 polymer ?
#
loop_
_entity_poly.entity_id
_entity_poly.type
_entity_poly.pdbx_seq_one_letter_code
_entity_poly.pdbx_strand_id
1 'polypeptide(L)'
;MDSILRIFLIIYTVNYLIMVNLKKSFNDALEFINNKICFVRVDLNLPHKAGEFTDLTRLEAIIPTINQLIKRNSKIVLLSHLGRPKGKVINELSLKPVAKLLETALEQEILFSEAQLLSSKSEKCIKNLKPGQVLMLENMRFYKEEELNDTDFTKSLARCGDIFINECFS
;
A
#
# COMPACT_ATOMS: atom_id res chain seq x y z
N MET A 1 -24.12 2.10 -1.80
CA MET A 1 -23.53 1.18 -2.80
C MET A 1 -22.22 0.72 -2.20
N ASP A 2 -22.29 -0.35 -1.42
CA ASP A 2 -21.20 -0.79 -0.56
C ASP A 2 -20.02 -1.25 -1.42
N SER A 3 -18.96 -0.46 -1.44
CA SER A 3 -17.65 -0.88 -1.94
C SER A 3 -17.21 -2.06 -1.07
N ILE A 4 -17.46 -3.28 -1.57
CA ILE A 4 -17.03 -4.54 -0.96
C ILE A 4 -15.51 -4.52 -0.97
N LEU A 5 -14.94 -4.07 0.14
CA LEU A 5 -13.52 -4.17 0.40
C LEU A 5 -13.16 -5.66 0.43
N ARG A 6 -12.49 -6.13 -0.63
CA ARG A 6 -12.08 -7.53 -0.74
C ARG A 6 -10.75 -7.68 0.00
N ILE A 7 -10.85 -7.71 1.33
CA ILE A 7 -9.69 -7.95 2.20
C ILE A 7 -9.22 -9.39 1.99
N PHE A 8 -8.18 -9.57 1.18
CA PHE A 8 -7.36 -10.78 1.21
C PHE A 8 -6.36 -10.65 2.34
N LEU A 9 -6.73 -11.13 3.53
CA LEU A 9 -5.84 -11.15 4.69
C LEU A 9 -4.74 -12.20 4.48
N ILE A 10 -3.60 -11.80 3.93
CA ILE A 10 -2.41 -12.67 3.91
C ILE A 10 -1.65 -12.43 5.21
N ILE A 11 -1.89 -13.30 6.19
CA ILE A 11 -1.12 -13.31 7.45
C ILE A 11 0.14 -14.13 7.22
N TYR A 12 1.31 -13.49 7.32
CA TYR A 12 2.59 -14.18 7.35
C TYR A 12 2.91 -14.52 8.81
N THR A 13 2.87 -15.80 9.16
CA THR A 13 3.54 -16.28 10.37
C THR A 13 4.81 -17.01 9.96
N VAL A 14 5.85 -16.92 10.79
CA VAL A 14 7.27 -17.17 10.53
C VAL A 14 7.61 -18.50 9.81
N ASN A 15 6.67 -19.43 9.64
CA ASN A 15 6.93 -20.74 9.04
C ASN A 15 5.93 -21.24 7.98
N TYR A 16 4.84 -20.54 7.63
CA TYR A 16 3.92 -21.00 6.57
C TYR A 16 3.22 -19.86 5.82
N LEU A 17 3.10 -20.02 4.50
CA LEU A 17 2.15 -19.26 3.67
C LEU A 17 0.74 -19.80 3.96
N ILE A 18 0.05 -19.22 4.95
CA ILE A 18 -1.37 -19.50 5.14
C ILE A 18 -2.15 -18.43 4.38
N MET A 19 -2.53 -18.73 3.14
CA MET A 19 -3.67 -18.07 2.51
C MET A 19 -4.91 -18.45 3.32
N VAL A 20 -5.25 -17.67 4.35
CA VAL A 20 -6.53 -17.86 5.02
C VAL A 20 -7.59 -17.30 4.08
N ASN A 21 -8.20 -18.18 3.28
CA ASN A 21 -9.49 -17.89 2.67
C ASN A 21 -10.51 -17.89 3.82
N LEU A 22 -10.61 -16.75 4.51
CA LEU A 22 -11.57 -16.57 5.57
C LEU A 22 -12.95 -16.60 4.93
N LYS A 23 -13.62 -17.76 4.94
CA LYS A 23 -15.08 -17.85 5.00
C LYS A 23 -15.60 -17.29 6.34
N LYS A 24 -15.11 -16.13 6.77
CA LYS A 24 -15.63 -15.37 7.89
C LYS A 24 -16.35 -14.15 7.34
N SER A 25 -17.31 -13.62 8.08
CA SER A 25 -18.01 -12.42 7.66
C SER A 25 -17.02 -11.25 7.58
N PHE A 26 -17.29 -10.28 6.73
CA PHE A 26 -16.49 -9.04 6.60
C PHE A 26 -16.17 -8.43 7.97
N ASN A 27 -17.12 -8.44 8.91
CA ASN A 27 -16.97 -7.88 10.24
C ASN A 27 -15.92 -8.61 11.12
N ASP A 28 -15.75 -9.93 10.95
CA ASP A 28 -14.78 -10.70 11.74
C ASP A 28 -13.33 -10.43 11.30
N ALA A 29 -13.12 -10.07 10.02
CA ALA A 29 -11.81 -9.65 9.52
C ALA A 29 -11.43 -8.23 10.01
N LEU A 30 -12.43 -7.38 10.26
CA LEU A 30 -12.23 -5.99 10.68
C LEU A 30 -11.71 -5.87 12.12
N GLU A 31 -12.03 -6.80 13.02
CA GLU A 31 -11.45 -6.82 14.37
C GLU A 31 -9.94 -7.14 14.35
N PHE A 32 -9.51 -8.01 13.42
CA PHE A 32 -8.10 -8.42 13.29
C PHE A 32 -7.18 -7.28 12.84
N ILE A 33 -7.72 -6.25 12.20
CA ILE A 33 -6.99 -5.13 11.62
C ILE A 33 -6.64 -4.07 12.68
N ASN A 34 -7.30 -4.07 13.84
CA ASN A 34 -7.08 -3.06 14.87
C ASN A 34 -5.62 -3.00 15.33
N ASN A 35 -5.04 -1.79 15.33
CA ASN A 35 -3.66 -1.51 15.75
C ASN A 35 -2.57 -2.30 14.98
N LYS A 36 -2.84 -2.71 13.74
CA LYS A 36 -1.89 -3.44 12.89
C LYS A 36 -1.11 -2.54 11.96
N ILE A 37 0.05 -3.00 11.52
CA ILE A 37 0.75 -2.47 10.34
C ILE A 37 0.18 -3.16 9.10
N CYS A 38 -0.55 -2.40 8.29
CA CYS A 38 -1.23 -2.87 7.10
C CYS A 38 -0.48 -2.41 5.84
N PHE A 39 0.09 -3.35 5.09
CA PHE A 39 0.48 -3.11 3.71
C PHE A 39 -0.74 -3.17 2.81
N VAL A 40 -0.99 -2.11 2.05
CA VAL A 40 -2.14 -2.02 1.16
C VAL A 40 -1.63 -1.82 -0.26
N ARG A 41 -1.76 -2.85 -1.09
CA ARG A 41 -1.49 -2.76 -2.53
C ARG A 41 -2.69 -2.10 -3.20
N VAL A 42 -2.45 -0.93 -3.77
CA VAL A 42 -3.48 -0.10 -4.41
C VAL A 42 -3.11 0.17 -5.85
N ASP A 43 -4.12 0.40 -6.67
CA ASP A 43 -3.96 0.81 -8.05
C ASP A 43 -3.95 2.34 -8.14
N LEU A 44 -2.76 2.93 -8.22
CA LEU A 44 -2.56 4.37 -8.42
C LEU A 44 -1.79 4.64 -9.70
N ASN A 45 -1.92 3.74 -10.69
CA ASN A 45 -1.42 3.98 -12.03
C ASN A 45 -2.35 4.96 -12.77
N LEU A 46 -2.33 6.21 -12.31
CA LEU A 46 -3.19 7.27 -12.79
C LEU A 46 -2.76 7.71 -14.19
N PRO A 47 -3.70 7.89 -15.14
CA PRO A 47 -3.38 8.48 -16.43
C PRO A 47 -2.92 9.92 -16.21
N HIS A 48 -1.82 10.27 -16.88
CA HIS A 48 -1.22 11.60 -16.77
C HIS A 48 -0.72 12.06 -18.14
N LYS A 49 -0.76 13.37 -18.36
CA LYS A 49 -0.29 14.02 -19.58
C LYS A 49 0.44 15.30 -19.20
N ALA A 50 1.65 15.49 -19.73
CA ALA A 50 2.48 16.67 -19.47
C ALA A 50 2.69 16.99 -17.97
N GLY A 51 2.74 15.96 -17.12
CA GLY A 51 2.94 16.11 -15.67
C GLY A 51 1.65 16.31 -14.85
N GLU A 52 0.49 16.35 -15.48
CA GLU A 52 -0.81 16.49 -14.82
C GLU A 52 -1.61 15.20 -14.88
N PHE A 53 -2.27 14.84 -13.77
CA PHE A 53 -3.15 13.67 -13.70
C PHE A 53 -4.54 14.04 -14.21
N THR A 54 -5.04 13.27 -15.18
CA THR A 54 -6.29 13.62 -15.91
C THR A 54 -7.53 12.88 -15.41
N ASP A 55 -7.35 11.81 -14.62
CA ASP A 55 -8.42 11.02 -14.03
C ASP A 55 -7.99 10.53 -12.65
N LEU A 56 -8.77 10.88 -11.63
CA LEU A 56 -8.51 10.56 -10.23
C LEU A 56 -9.40 9.43 -9.70
N THR A 57 -10.23 8.80 -10.54
CA THR A 57 -11.19 7.76 -10.14
C THR A 57 -10.53 6.65 -9.32
N ARG A 58 -9.32 6.22 -9.71
CA ARG A 58 -8.56 5.18 -9.00
C ARG A 58 -8.07 5.64 -7.62
N LEU A 59 -7.68 6.91 -7.50
CA LEU A 59 -7.30 7.52 -6.23
C LEU A 59 -8.51 7.65 -5.30
N GLU A 60 -9.66 8.06 -5.82
CA GLU A 60 -10.90 8.19 -5.04
C GLU A 60 -11.40 6.82 -4.56
N ALA A 61 -11.27 5.78 -5.39
CA ALA A 61 -11.72 4.43 -5.06
C ALA A 61 -11.06 3.83 -3.81
N ILE A 62 -9.84 4.26 -3.44
CA ILE A 62 -9.11 3.72 -2.28
C ILE A 62 -9.36 4.50 -0.98
N ILE A 63 -9.98 5.68 -1.06
CA ILE A 63 -10.26 6.54 0.10
C ILE A 63 -11.09 5.81 1.17
N PRO A 64 -12.20 5.10 0.83
CA PRO A 64 -12.98 4.37 1.83
C PRO A 64 -12.14 3.35 2.59
N THR A 65 -11.27 2.62 1.90
CA THR A 65 -10.36 1.64 2.49
C THR A 65 -9.45 2.29 3.52
N ILE A 66 -8.74 3.34 3.12
CA ILE A 66 -7.77 4.02 3.97
C ILE A 66 -8.47 4.59 5.21
N ASN A 67 -9.63 5.23 5.03
CA ASN A 67 -10.44 5.75 6.15
C ASN A 67 -10.88 4.66 7.13
N GLN A 68 -11.21 3.46 6.64
CA GLN A 68 -11.54 2.33 7.51
C GLN A 68 -10.33 1.85 8.33
N LEU A 69 -9.13 1.84 7.74
CA LEU A 69 -7.91 1.47 8.45
C LEU A 69 -7.50 2.52 9.49
N ILE A 70 -7.64 3.81 9.16
CA ILE A 70 -7.37 4.93 10.08
C ILE A 70 -8.27 4.84 11.31
N LYS A 71 -9.58 4.63 11.12
CA LYS A 71 -10.56 4.45 12.21
C LYS A 71 -10.23 3.31 13.16
N ARG A 72 -9.40 2.36 12.71
CA ARG A 72 -8.94 1.18 13.46
C ARG A 72 -7.55 1.35 14.07
N ASN A 73 -7.03 2.58 14.10
CA ASN A 73 -5.69 2.88 14.60
C ASN A 73 -4.59 2.06 13.90
N SER A 74 -4.82 1.62 12.66
CA SER A 74 -3.83 0.90 11.88
C SER A 74 -2.74 1.85 11.40
N LYS A 75 -1.51 1.35 11.29
CA LYS A 75 -0.41 2.02 10.59
C LYS A 75 -0.46 1.53 9.15
N ILE A 76 -0.55 2.45 8.19
CA ILE A 76 -0.88 2.10 6.80
C ILE A 76 0.34 2.32 5.92
N VAL A 77 0.69 1.33 5.12
CA VAL A 77 1.81 1.39 4.18
C VAL A 77 1.27 1.11 2.78
N LEU A 78 1.21 2.13 1.95
CA LEU A 78 0.67 2.06 0.59
C LEU A 78 1.75 1.62 -0.39
N LEU A 79 1.37 0.64 -1.21
CA LEU A 79 2.17 0.02 -2.24
C LEU A 79 1.48 0.24 -3.58
N SER A 80 2.15 0.89 -4.53
CA SER A 80 1.61 1.08 -5.87
C SER A 80 2.70 1.22 -6.92
N HIS A 81 2.27 1.44 -8.16
CA HIS A 81 3.17 1.70 -9.27
C HIS A 81 2.57 2.77 -10.19
N LEU A 82 3.45 3.44 -10.93
CA LEU A 82 3.09 4.35 -12.01
C LEU A 82 3.86 3.97 -13.27
N GLY A 83 3.15 3.79 -14.38
CA GLY A 83 3.73 3.42 -15.66
C GLY A 83 4.50 2.09 -15.64
N ARG A 84 5.49 1.98 -16.54
CA ARG A 84 6.32 0.78 -16.75
C ARG A 84 7.81 1.16 -16.86
N PRO A 85 8.45 1.49 -15.74
CA PRO A 85 9.85 1.91 -15.71
C PRO A 85 10.87 0.81 -16.02
N LYS A 86 10.46 -0.47 -16.08
CA LYS A 86 11.34 -1.64 -16.33
C LYS A 86 12.52 -1.71 -15.36
N GLY A 87 12.27 -1.45 -14.07
CA GLY A 87 13.29 -1.49 -13.02
C GLY A 87 14.30 -0.35 -13.06
N LYS A 88 13.92 0.82 -13.58
CA LYS A 88 14.75 2.04 -13.58
C LYS A 88 14.04 3.15 -12.81
N VAL A 89 14.78 3.92 -12.02
CA VAL A 89 14.24 5.12 -11.38
C VAL A 89 14.04 6.19 -12.46
N ILE A 90 12.79 6.63 -12.63
CA ILE A 90 12.37 7.67 -13.58
C ILE A 90 11.57 8.70 -12.79
N ASN A 91 12.07 9.93 -12.70
CA ASN A 91 11.48 10.96 -11.82
C ASN A 91 10.02 11.26 -12.19
N GLU A 92 9.68 11.22 -13.48
CA GLU A 92 8.33 11.43 -14.01
C GLU A 92 7.35 10.32 -13.60
N LEU A 93 7.87 9.16 -13.19
CA LEU A 93 7.07 8.03 -12.70
C LEU A 93 7.15 7.88 -11.17
N SER A 94 7.64 8.89 -10.46
CA SER A 94 7.57 8.92 -8.99
C SER A 94 6.13 8.99 -8.52
N LEU A 95 5.85 8.35 -7.38
CA LEU A 95 4.56 8.41 -6.71
C LEU A 95 4.42 9.64 -5.79
N LYS A 96 5.48 10.44 -5.62
CA LYS A 96 5.45 11.64 -4.76
C LYS A 96 4.34 12.64 -5.13
N PRO A 97 4.06 12.93 -6.41
CA PRO A 97 2.92 13.77 -6.79
C PRO A 97 1.57 13.14 -6.46
N VAL A 98 1.45 11.81 -6.60
CA VAL A 98 0.24 11.06 -6.24
C VAL A 98 -0.01 11.10 -4.73
N ALA A 99 1.05 11.01 -3.92
CA ALA A 99 0.96 11.12 -2.46
C ALA A 99 0.34 12.47 -2.04
N LYS A 100 0.72 13.58 -2.69
CA LYS A 100 0.16 14.90 -2.43
C LYS A 100 -1.32 15.02 -2.81
N LEU A 101 -1.72 14.42 -3.94
CA LEU A 101 -3.12 14.35 -4.32
C LEU A 101 -3.93 13.56 -3.30
N LEU A 102 -3.38 12.43 -2.84
CA LEU A 102 -4.02 11.58 -1.85
C LEU A 102 -4.13 12.28 -0.49
N GLU A 103 -3.11 13.05 -0.07
CA GLU A 103 -3.14 13.90 1.12
C GLU A 103 -4.29 14.91 1.08
N THR A 104 -4.46 15.57 -0.07
CA THR A 104 -5.56 16.51 -0.29
C THR A 104 -6.91 15.81 -0.22
N ALA A 105 -7.05 14.65 -0.87
CA ALA A 105 -8.31 13.92 -0.94
C ALA A 105 -8.71 13.24 0.38
N LEU A 106 -7.75 12.84 1.20
CA LEU A 106 -7.98 12.26 2.53
C LEU A 106 -8.09 13.30 3.64
N GLU A 107 -7.71 14.55 3.37
CA GLU A 107 -7.54 15.60 4.37
C GLU A 107 -6.62 15.14 5.53
N GLN A 108 -5.61 14.34 5.20
CA GLN A 108 -4.69 13.72 6.16
C GLN A 108 -3.27 13.67 5.60
N GLU A 109 -2.28 13.99 6.43
CA GLU A 109 -0.86 13.90 6.09
C GLU A 109 -0.49 12.51 5.53
N ILE A 110 0.16 12.51 4.36
CA ILE A 110 0.72 11.31 3.74
C ILE A 110 2.25 11.41 3.79
N LEU A 111 2.85 10.61 4.67
CA LEU A 111 4.29 10.48 4.70
C LEU A 111 4.76 9.81 3.41
N PHE A 112 5.81 10.33 2.80
CA PHE A 112 6.37 9.75 1.57
C PHE A 112 7.79 9.24 1.81
N SER A 113 8.08 8.02 1.39
CA SER A 113 9.43 7.45 1.47
C SER A 113 10.08 7.37 0.09
N GLU A 114 11.08 8.21 -0.13
CA GLU A 114 12.03 8.09 -1.25
C GLU A 114 13.08 7.01 -1.00
N ALA A 115 13.09 6.41 0.20
CA ALA A 115 14.04 5.37 0.52
C ALA A 115 13.80 4.15 -0.35
N GLN A 116 14.89 3.47 -0.72
CA GLN A 116 14.78 2.16 -1.34
C GLN A 116 13.89 1.26 -0.49
N LEU A 117 12.93 0.59 -1.13
CA LEU A 117 12.05 -0.37 -0.50
C LEU A 117 12.89 -1.43 0.21
N LEU A 118 12.56 -1.75 1.47
CA LEU A 118 13.27 -2.73 2.31
C LEU A 118 14.70 -2.34 2.68
N SER A 119 15.10 -1.09 2.46
CA SER A 119 16.29 -0.55 3.12
C SER A 119 16.05 -0.42 4.61
N SER A 120 17.13 -0.43 5.40
CA SER A 120 17.06 -0.14 6.84
C SER A 120 16.39 1.21 7.13
N LYS A 121 16.40 2.15 6.18
CA LYS A 121 15.71 3.44 6.28
C LYS A 121 14.20 3.27 6.14
N SER A 122 13.71 2.56 5.13
CA SER A 122 12.26 2.31 4.97
C SER A 122 11.70 1.48 6.12
N GLU A 123 12.44 0.47 6.62
CA GLU A 123 12.00 -0.32 7.77
C GLU A 123 11.83 0.54 9.02
N LYS A 124 12.77 1.46 9.27
CA LYS A 124 12.68 2.42 10.38
C LYS A 124 11.50 3.35 10.21
N CYS A 125 11.24 3.85 9.01
CA CYS A 125 10.07 4.67 8.72
C CYS A 125 8.77 3.93 9.05
N ILE A 126 8.61 2.69 8.59
CA ILE A 126 7.43 1.86 8.84
C ILE A 126 7.24 1.61 10.34
N LYS A 127 8.30 1.21 11.06
CA LYS A 127 8.26 0.96 12.51
C LYS A 127 7.87 2.20 13.31
N ASN A 128 8.35 3.36 12.88
CA ASN A 128 8.11 4.65 13.55
C ASN A 128 6.76 5.29 13.22
N LEU A 129 5.97 4.71 12.31
CA LEU A 129 4.61 5.18 12.05
C LEU A 129 3.81 5.17 13.35
N LYS A 130 3.08 6.26 13.59
CA LYS A 130 2.09 6.34 14.67
C LYS A 130 0.77 5.71 14.19
N PRO A 131 -0.05 5.19 15.12
CA PRO A 131 -1.39 4.71 14.78
C PRO A 131 -2.18 5.75 13.95
N GLY A 132 -2.85 5.29 12.89
CA GLY A 132 -3.60 6.14 11.97
C GLY A 132 -2.76 6.83 10.90
N GLN A 133 -1.43 6.83 10.99
CA GLN A 133 -0.59 7.44 9.95
C GLN A 133 -0.51 6.56 8.71
N VAL A 134 -0.37 7.24 7.57
CA VAL A 134 -0.25 6.65 6.24
C VAL A 134 1.12 6.98 5.68
N LEU A 135 1.83 5.94 5.21
CA LEU A 135 3.09 6.03 4.51
C LEU A 135 2.89 5.54 3.08
N MET A 136 3.27 6.34 2.10
CA MET A 136 3.37 5.92 0.71
C MET A 136 4.82 5.62 0.36
N LEU A 137 5.06 4.43 -0.17
CA LEU A 137 6.38 4.05 -0.66
C LEU A 137 6.52 4.44 -2.13
N GLU A 138 7.76 4.62 -2.56
CA GLU A 138 8.06 4.92 -3.97
C GLU A 138 7.67 3.76 -4.90
N ASN A 139 7.49 4.08 -6.19
CA ASN A 139 7.05 3.21 -7.26
C ASN A 139 7.70 1.83 -7.21
N MET A 140 6.89 0.81 -6.94
CA MET A 140 7.39 -0.57 -6.79
C MET A 140 8.07 -1.11 -8.05
N ARG A 141 7.70 -0.63 -9.24
CA ARG A 141 8.32 -1.07 -10.51
C ARG A 141 9.71 -0.48 -10.75
N PHE A 142 10.21 0.40 -9.87
CA PHE A 142 11.63 0.77 -9.87
C PHE A 142 12.53 -0.38 -9.44
N TYR A 143 11.97 -1.40 -8.76
CA TYR A 143 12.68 -2.61 -8.35
C TYR A 143 12.35 -3.74 -9.32
N LYS A 144 13.38 -4.36 -9.91
CA LYS A 144 13.19 -5.48 -10.86
C LYS A 144 12.65 -6.71 -10.16
N GLU A 145 12.94 -6.84 -8.87
CA GLU A 145 12.56 -7.92 -7.99
C GLU A 145 11.03 -8.06 -7.89
N GLU A 146 10.28 -6.95 -7.92
CA GLU A 146 8.81 -6.98 -7.96
C GLU A 146 8.29 -7.53 -9.30
N GLU A 147 8.93 -7.19 -10.43
CA GLU A 147 8.54 -7.73 -11.74
C GLU A 147 8.86 -9.23 -11.88
N LEU A 148 9.80 -9.75 -11.07
CA LEU A 148 10.24 -11.15 -11.07
C LEU A 148 9.53 -12.04 -10.03
N ASN A 149 8.58 -11.50 -9.25
CA ASN A 149 7.94 -12.20 -8.13
C ASN A 149 8.95 -12.82 -7.16
N ASP A 150 10.01 -12.07 -6.83
CA ASP A 150 11.08 -12.57 -5.99
C ASP A 150 10.58 -12.92 -4.57
N THR A 151 10.94 -14.11 -4.10
CA THR A 151 10.47 -14.60 -2.79
C THR A 151 11.12 -13.87 -1.62
N ASP A 152 12.36 -13.42 -1.75
CA ASP A 152 13.07 -12.72 -0.67
C ASP A 152 12.59 -11.27 -0.54
N PHE A 153 12.19 -10.66 -1.65
CA PHE A 153 11.47 -9.39 -1.70
C PHE A 153 10.15 -9.48 -0.91
N THR A 154 9.36 -10.52 -1.15
CA THR A 154 8.09 -10.75 -0.44
C THR A 154 8.31 -11.02 1.06
N LYS A 155 9.30 -11.85 1.41
CA LYS A 155 9.66 -12.12 2.83
C LYS A 155 10.05 -10.85 3.57
N SER A 156 10.77 -9.95 2.91
CA SER A 156 11.24 -8.72 3.53
C SER A 156 10.07 -7.75 3.80
N LEU A 157 9.09 -7.66 2.89
CA LEU A 157 7.84 -6.92 3.14
C LEU A 157 7.07 -7.53 4.31
N ALA A 158 6.94 -8.86 4.35
CA ALA A 158 6.24 -9.60 5.40
C ALA A 158 6.85 -9.40 6.79
N ARG A 159 8.16 -9.11 6.91
CA ARG A 159 8.81 -8.82 8.20
C ARG A 159 8.41 -7.46 8.79
N CYS A 160 7.93 -6.54 7.95
CA CYS A 160 7.68 -5.16 8.34
C CYS A 160 6.20 -4.88 8.65
N GLY A 161 5.30 -5.84 8.41
CA GLY A 161 3.87 -5.63 8.53
C GLY A 161 3.14 -6.87 9.01
N ASP A 162 1.97 -6.66 9.58
CA ASP A 162 1.15 -7.73 10.15
C ASP A 162 0.15 -8.28 9.13
N ILE A 163 -0.33 -7.39 8.26
CA ILE A 163 -1.42 -7.65 7.32
C ILE A 163 -1.05 -7.12 5.95
N PHE A 164 -1.31 -7.92 4.92
CA PHE A 164 -1.34 -7.47 3.55
C PHE A 164 -2.80 -7.41 3.06
N ILE A 165 -3.15 -6.34 2.37
CA ILE A 165 -4.47 -6.09 1.76
C ILE A 165 -4.23 -5.79 0.29
N ASN A 166 -4.93 -6.49 -0.60
CA ASN A 166 -4.87 -6.21 -2.04
C ASN A 166 -6.17 -5.54 -2.50
N GLU A 167 -6.07 -4.24 -2.80
CA GLU A 167 -7.12 -3.42 -3.42
C GLU A 167 -6.78 -3.07 -4.88
N CYS A 168 -5.81 -3.77 -5.48
CA CYS A 168 -5.39 -3.60 -6.86
C CYS A 168 -5.93 -4.78 -7.71
N PHE A 169 -7.15 -4.64 -8.23
CA PHE A 169 -7.85 -5.69 -9.00
C PHE A 169 -7.70 -5.56 -10.53
N SER A 170 -6.90 -4.60 -11.00
CA SER A 170 -6.65 -4.32 -12.42
C SER A 170 -5.41 -5.02 -12.98
#